data_AF-A0A1I7JUP9-F1
#
_entry.id   AF-A0A1I7JUP9-F1
#
_cell.length_a   1.000
_cell.length_b   1.000
_cell.length_c   1.000
_cell.angle_alpha   90.00
_cell.angle_beta   90.00
_cell.angle_gamma   90.00
#
_symmetry.space_group_name_H-M   'P 1'
#
loop_
_entity.id
_entity.type
_entity.pdbx_description
1 polymer ?
#
loop_
_entity_poly.entity_id
_entity_poly.type
_entity_poly.pdbx_seq_one_letter_code
_entity_poly.pdbx_strand_id
1 'polypeptide(L)'
;MYKIEKNTVQETLIIPLIGRKVCSEHFPELFNDPEAERICSMIDYDFEEKCKKMETKTGLHGALEVAQRQYGLAWEVKDYLKKHPSAAVVNLGCGLDDTL
;
A
#
# COMPACT_ATOMS: atom_id res chain seq x y z
N MET A 1 4.31 -14.48 13.06
CA MET A 1 3.11 -14.08 12.30
C MET A 1 2.39 -13.02 13.11
N TYR A 2 2.01 -11.90 12.50
CA TYR A 2 1.31 -10.79 13.16
C TYR A 2 -0.19 -10.94 12.94
N LYS A 3 -0.96 -11.10 14.02
CA LYS A 3 -2.40 -11.27 13.95
C LYS A 3 -3.10 -9.94 13.73
N ILE A 4 -3.99 -9.87 12.75
CA ILE A 4 -4.91 -8.74 12.56
C ILE A 4 -6.33 -9.23 12.82
N GLU A 5 -7.01 -8.58 13.77
CA GLU A 5 -8.37 -8.98 14.17
C GLU A 5 -9.43 -8.24 13.37
N LYS A 6 -10.51 -8.96 13.00
CA LYS A 6 -11.65 -8.36 12.29
C LYS A 6 -12.35 -7.32 13.15
N ASN A 7 -12.95 -6.31 12.51
CA ASN A 7 -13.64 -5.17 13.12
C ASN A 7 -12.74 -4.31 14.02
N THR A 8 -11.43 -4.29 13.76
CA THR A 8 -10.49 -3.39 14.44
C THR A 8 -10.01 -2.29 13.50
N VAL A 9 -9.44 -1.23 14.06
CA VAL A 9 -8.75 -0.19 13.28
C VAL A 9 -7.62 -0.81 12.45
N GLN A 10 -6.93 -1.83 12.95
CA GLN A 10 -5.84 -2.49 12.21
C GLN A 10 -6.32 -3.19 10.94
N GLU A 11 -7.55 -3.74 10.92
CA GLU A 11 -8.09 -4.37 9.71
C GLU A 11 -8.18 -3.40 8.53
N THR A 12 -8.33 -2.10 8.80
CA THR A 12 -8.36 -1.08 7.74
C THR A 12 -7.06 -1.01 6.94
N LEU A 13 -5.93 -1.46 7.51
CA LEU A 13 -4.63 -1.51 6.84
C LEU A 13 -4.56 -2.59 5.75
N ILE A 14 -5.45 -3.58 5.78
CA ILE A 14 -5.43 -4.71 4.84
C ILE A 14 -5.80 -4.26 3.42
N ILE A 15 -6.77 -3.35 3.26
CA ILE A 15 -7.23 -2.89 1.93
C ILE A 15 -6.08 -2.24 1.13
N PRO A 16 -5.36 -1.23 1.65
CA PRO A 16 -4.25 -0.64 0.91
C PRO A 16 -3.11 -1.65 0.68
N LEU A 17 -2.81 -2.52 1.65
CA LEU A 17 -1.77 -3.56 1.48
C LEU A 17 -2.08 -4.50 0.31
N ILE A 18 -3.30 -5.05 0.25
CA ILE A 18 -3.72 -5.91 -0.86
C ILE A 18 -3.72 -5.12 -2.17
N GLY A 19 -4.16 -3.85 -2.14
CA GLY A 19 -4.14 -2.99 -3.33
C GLY A 19 -2.74 -2.87 -3.93
N ARG A 20 -1.70 -2.68 -3.11
CA ARG A 20 -0.31 -2.64 -3.56
C ARG A 20 0.17 -3.98 -4.13
N LYS A 21 -0.14 -5.09 -3.43
CA LYS A 21 0.20 -6.44 -3.89
C LYS A 21 -0.43 -6.73 -5.25
N VAL A 22 -1.75 -6.57 -5.38
CA VAL A 22 -2.50 -6.83 -6.62
C VAL A 22 -2.03 -5.91 -7.74
N CYS A 23 -1.77 -4.63 -7.46
CA CYS A 23 -1.24 -3.73 -8.46
C CYS A 23 0.15 -4.17 -8.96
N SER A 24 1.00 -4.70 -8.08
CA SER A 24 2.32 -5.22 -8.43
C SER A 24 2.24 -6.49 -9.28
N GLU A 25 1.26 -7.36 -9.00
CA GLU A 25 1.03 -8.60 -9.76
C GLU A 25 0.47 -8.34 -11.17
N HIS A 26 -0.50 -7.43 -11.29
CA HIS A 26 -1.21 -7.17 -12.56
C HIS A 26 -0.58 -6.06 -13.41
N PHE A 27 0.12 -5.10 -12.79
CA PHE A 27 0.72 -3.96 -13.46
C PHE A 27 2.20 -3.75 -13.07
N PRO A 28 3.05 -4.79 -13.17
CA PRO A 28 4.44 -4.74 -12.69
C PRO A 28 5.31 -3.67 -13.37
N GLU A 29 4.98 -3.30 -14.61
CA GLU A 29 5.67 -2.23 -15.35
C GLU A 29 5.31 -0.82 -14.84
N LEU A 30 4.19 -0.68 -14.12
CA LEU A 30 3.73 0.59 -13.56
C LEU A 30 4.07 0.73 -12.08
N PHE A 31 3.95 -0.36 -11.32
CA PHE A 31 4.16 -0.38 -9.88
C PHE A 31 4.72 -1.74 -9.46
N ASN A 32 5.75 -1.73 -8.62
CA ASN A 32 6.34 -2.95 -8.08
C ASN A 32 6.73 -2.73 -6.61
N ASP A 33 6.02 -3.41 -5.73
CA ASP A 33 6.19 -3.38 -4.28
C ASP A 33 6.38 -4.82 -3.76
N PRO A 34 7.62 -5.31 -3.71
CA PRO A 34 7.92 -6.62 -3.13
C PRO A 34 7.70 -6.66 -1.61
N GLU A 35 7.66 -5.50 -0.94
CA GLU A 35 7.40 -5.43 0.51
C GLU A 35 5.93 -5.71 0.83
N ALA A 36 4.98 -5.34 -0.02
CA ALA A 36 3.58 -5.74 0.13
C ALA A 36 3.42 -7.26 0.16
N GLU A 37 4.09 -7.99 -0.73
CA GLU A 37 4.11 -9.46 -0.73
C GLU A 37 4.72 -10.00 0.57
N ARG A 38 5.89 -9.48 0.95
CA ARG A 38 6.59 -9.88 2.17
C ARG A 38 5.71 -9.66 3.41
N ILE A 39 5.07 -8.51 3.53
CA ILE A 39 4.19 -8.17 4.65
C ILE A 39 2.96 -9.09 4.66
N CYS A 40 2.34 -9.36 3.51
CA CYS A 40 1.21 -10.30 3.42
C CYS A 40 1.60 -11.69 3.97
N SER A 41 2.80 -12.19 3.66
CA SER A 41 3.29 -13.49 4.15
C SER A 41 3.49 -13.54 5.68
N MET A 42 3.62 -12.38 6.33
CA MET A 42 3.87 -12.29 7.77
C MET A 42 2.61 -12.10 8.59
N ILE A 43 1.48 -11.74 7.97
CA ILE A 43 0.22 -11.42 8.64
C ILE A 43 -0.63 -12.69 8.75
N ASP A 44 -1.11 -12.96 9.97
CA ASP A 44 -2.15 -13.95 10.24
C ASP A 44 -3.52 -13.28 10.07
N TYR A 45 -4.00 -13.28 8.82
CA TYR A 45 -5.26 -12.72 8.39
C TYR A 45 -5.82 -13.51 7.20
N ASP A 46 -7.14 -13.71 7.16
CA ASP A 46 -7.82 -14.33 6.03
C ASP A 46 -8.09 -13.30 4.92
N PHE A 47 -7.23 -13.32 3.90
CA PHE A 47 -7.27 -12.38 2.78
C PHE A 47 -8.34 -12.74 1.72
N GLU A 48 -8.96 -13.90 1.76
CA GLU A 48 -9.70 -14.48 0.63
C GLU A 48 -10.79 -13.52 0.09
N GLU A 49 -11.63 -12.99 0.97
CA GLU A 49 -12.73 -12.11 0.58
C GLU A 49 -12.22 -10.80 -0.05
N LYS A 50 -11.19 -10.19 0.55
CA LYS A 50 -10.67 -8.90 0.10
C LYS A 50 -9.88 -9.04 -1.21
N CYS A 51 -9.10 -10.11 -1.37
CA CYS A 51 -8.44 -10.42 -2.64
C CYS A 51 -9.45 -10.64 -3.77
N LYS A 52 -10.49 -11.46 -3.54
CA LYS A 52 -11.56 -11.65 -4.54
C LYS A 52 -12.23 -10.35 -4.96
N LYS A 53 -12.45 -9.42 -4.02
CA LYS A 53 -12.99 -8.09 -4.33
C LYS A 53 -12.02 -7.25 -5.17
N MET A 54 -10.72 -7.31 -4.86
CA MET A 54 -9.68 -6.57 -5.57
C MET A 54 -9.49 -7.04 -7.02
N GLU A 55 -9.75 -8.31 -7.32
CA GLU A 55 -9.70 -8.89 -8.67
C GLU A 55 -10.85 -8.45 -9.60
N THR A 56 -11.85 -7.73 -9.09
CA THR A 56 -12.91 -7.16 -9.93
C THR A 56 -12.40 -5.94 -10.71
N LYS A 57 -13.07 -5.52 -11.79
CA LYS A 57 -12.69 -4.29 -12.53
C LYS A 57 -12.60 -3.06 -11.63
N THR A 58 -13.54 -2.90 -10.72
CA THR A 58 -13.55 -1.79 -9.74
C THR A 58 -12.42 -1.95 -8.72
N GLY A 59 -12.14 -3.19 -8.28
CA GLY A 59 -11.02 -3.50 -7.40
C GLY A 59 -9.67 -3.18 -8.02
N LEU A 60 -9.42 -3.61 -9.27
CA LEU A 60 -8.20 -3.33 -10.01
C LEU A 60 -8.01 -1.82 -10.24
N HIS A 61 -9.10 -1.09 -10.46
CA HIS A 61 -9.05 0.37 -10.50
C HIS A 61 -8.59 0.94 -9.14
N GLY A 62 -9.16 0.47 -8.03
CA GLY A 62 -8.72 0.85 -6.69
C GLY A 62 -7.25 0.47 -6.40
N ALA A 63 -6.77 -0.66 -6.91
CA ALA A 63 -5.37 -1.07 -6.80
C ALA A 63 -4.42 -0.08 -7.52
N LEU A 64 -4.81 0.36 -8.73
CA LEU A 64 -4.09 1.41 -9.46
C LEU A 64 -4.12 2.76 -8.72
N GLU A 65 -5.25 3.14 -8.13
CA GLU A 65 -5.35 4.35 -7.31
C GLU A 65 -4.42 4.31 -6.09
N VAL A 66 -4.27 3.15 -5.46
CA VAL A 66 -3.31 2.95 -4.35
C VAL A 66 -1.87 3.19 -4.82
N ALA A 67 -1.47 2.61 -5.95
CA ALA A 67 -0.15 2.84 -6.52
C ALA A 67 0.08 4.31 -6.89
N GLN A 68 -0.91 4.96 -7.51
CA GLN A 68 -0.85 6.39 -7.84
C GLN A 68 -0.69 7.26 -6.59
N ARG A 69 -1.42 6.97 -5.50
CA ARG A 69 -1.29 7.68 -4.23
C ARG A 69 0.13 7.55 -3.66
N GLN A 70 0.70 6.34 -3.68
CA GLN A 70 2.05 6.09 -3.18
C GLN A 70 3.10 6.87 -3.99
N TYR A 71 3.03 6.81 -5.32
CA TYR A 71 3.92 7.59 -6.18
C TYR A 71 3.74 9.10 -6.01
N GLY A 72 2.49 9.57 -5.92
CA GLY A 72 2.18 10.98 -5.73
C GLY A 72 2.82 11.52 -4.46
N LEU A 73 2.64 10.82 -3.33
CA LEU A 73 3.25 11.23 -2.05
C LEU A 73 4.78 11.24 -2.12
N ALA A 74 5.40 10.19 -2.67
CA ALA A 74 6.84 10.14 -2.85
C ALA A 74 7.35 11.28 -3.73
N TRP A 75 6.63 11.61 -4.80
CA TRP A 75 6.98 12.67 -5.73
C TRP A 75 6.91 14.04 -5.06
N GLU A 76 5.80 14.35 -4.35
CA GLU A 76 5.61 15.63 -3.66
C GLU A 76 6.68 15.85 -2.60
N VAL A 77 6.99 14.83 -1.80
CA VAL A 77 8.06 14.89 -0.80
C VAL A 77 9.41 15.15 -1.47
N LYS A 78 9.75 14.41 -2.52
CA LYS A 78 11.01 14.59 -3.26
C LYS A 78 11.10 15.98 -3.90
N ASP A 79 10.01 16.49 -4.47
CA ASP A 79 10.01 17.80 -5.10
C ASP A 79 10.18 18.94 -4.07
N TYR A 80 9.48 18.83 -2.94
CA TYR A 80 9.61 19.78 -1.83
C TYR A 80 11.07 19.85 -1.32
N LEU A 81 11.70 18.69 -1.11
CA LEU A 81 13.07 18.59 -0.61
C LEU A 81 14.12 19.20 -1.56
N LYS A 82 13.85 19.29 -2.87
CA LYS A 82 14.75 20.01 -3.81
C LYS A 82 14.92 21.49 -3.42
N LYS A 83 13.86 22.12 -2.89
CA LYS A 83 13.86 23.53 -2.47
C LYS A 83 14.22 23.69 -1.00
N HIS A 84 13.99 22.66 -0.20
CA HIS A 84 14.19 22.65 1.26
C HIS A 84 15.03 21.44 1.71
N PRO A 85 16.33 21.36 1.35
CA PRO A 85 17.14 20.16 1.57
C PRO A 85 17.36 19.78 3.04
N SER A 86 17.20 20.74 3.97
CA SER A 86 17.35 20.51 5.42
C SER A 86 16.01 20.24 6.13
N ALA A 87 14.90 20.12 5.41
CA ALA A 87 13.61 19.83 6.01
C ALA A 87 13.53 18.37 6.50
N ALA A 88 12.81 18.16 7.60
CA ALA A 88 12.48 16.83 8.08
C ALA A 88 11.19 16.32 7.42
N VAL A 89 11.13 15.02 7.14
CA VAL A 89 9.94 14.34 6.64
C VAL A 89 9.38 13.44 7.73
N VAL A 90 8.07 13.55 7.99
CA VAL A 90 7.37 12.73 8.99
C VAL A 90 6.15 12.08 8.33
N ASN A 91 6.13 10.75 8.28
CA ASN A 91 4.98 9.98 7.79
C ASN A 91 4.02 9.66 8.94
N LEU A 92 2.93 10.42 9.04
CA LEU A 92 1.93 10.25 10.10
C LEU A 92 0.89 9.22 9.69
N GLY A 93 0.61 8.27 10.60
CA GLY A 93 -0.34 7.19 10.30
C GLY A 93 0.15 6.27 9.19
N CYS A 94 1.48 6.07 9.08
CA CYS A 94 2.10 5.28 8.02
C CYS A 94 1.59 3.83 7.97
N GLY A 95 1.20 3.24 9.09
CA GLY A 95 0.64 1.89 9.10
C GLY A 95 1.61 0.88 8.48
N LEU A 96 1.23 0.31 7.33
CA LEU A 96 2.02 -0.64 6.54
C LEU A 96 2.63 -0.01 5.28
N ASP A 97 2.81 1.30 5.26
CA ASP A 97 3.41 2.07 4.18
C ASP A 97 4.95 2.06 4.27
N ASP A 98 5.60 1.90 3.13
CA ASP A 98 7.07 1.83 2.96
C ASP A 98 7.59 2.88 1.95
N THR A 99 6.81 3.93 1.70
CA THR A 99 7.01 4.88 0.59
C THR A 99 8.26 5.77 0.72
N LEU A 100 8.72 6.03 1.95
CA LEU A 100 9.71 7.06 2.27
C LEU A 100 11.07 6.50 2.67
#